data_AF-A0A1W1CZS9-F1
#
_entry.id   AF-A0A1W1CZS9-F1
#
_cell.length_a   1.000
_cell.length_b   1.000
_cell.length_c   1.000
_cell.angle_alpha   90.00
_cell.angle_beta   90.00
_cell.angle_gamma   90.00
#
_symmetry.space_group_name_H-M   'P 1'
#
loop_
_entity.id
_entity.type
_entity.pdbx_description
1 polymer ?
#
loop_
_entity_poly.entity_id
_entity_poly.type
_entity_poly.pdbx_seq_one_letter_code
_entity_poly.pdbx_strand_id
1 'polypeptide(L)' 'MVFILWGAYAQKKGVSIDTSRHMIIKSAHPSPLSAYRGFWGSKPFSRTNNYLKSVGKNEIEWRL' A
#
# COMPACT_ATOMS: atom_id res chain seq x y z
N MET A 1 -5.12 10.56 0.82
CA MET A 1 -3.78 10.09 0.37
C MET A 1 -3.75 8.58 0.49
N VAL A 2 -2.83 7.91 -0.20
CA VAL A 2 -2.62 6.45 -0.08
C VAL A 2 -1.21 6.21 0.43
N PHE A 3 -1.09 5.42 1.50
CA PHE A 3 0.19 5.01 2.08
C PHE A 3 0.40 3.52 1.86
N ILE A 4 1.51 3.15 1.22
CA ILE A 4 1.90 1.75 1.00
C ILE A 4 3.04 1.43 1.96
N LEU A 5 2.78 0.55 2.94
CA LEU A 5 3.69 0.25 4.05
C LEU A 5 4.18 -1.19 3.95
N TRP A 6 5.34 -1.37 3.34
CA TRP A 6 6.00 -2.66 3.16
C TRP A 6 6.93 -3.02 4.33
N GLY A 7 6.61 -4.10 5.02
CA GLY A 7 7.40 -4.60 6.15
C GLY A 7 7.17 -3.86 7.47
N ALA A 8 7.65 -4.47 8.56
CA ALA A 8 7.37 -4.04 9.91
C ALA A 8 7.86 -2.62 10.21
N TYR A 9 9.01 -2.23 9.66
CA TYR A 9 9.56 -0.89 9.89
C TYR A 9 8.67 0.22 9.33
N ALA A 10 8.20 0.08 8.08
CA ALA A 10 7.27 1.03 7.46
C ALA A 10 5.92 1.04 8.20
N GLN A 11 5.42 -0.13 8.60
CA GLN A 11 4.17 -0.24 9.35
C GLN A 11 4.24 0.44 10.73
N LYS A 12 5.39 0.34 11.43
CA LYS A 12 5.63 1.04 12.69
C LYS A 12 5.61 2.56 12.52
N LYS A 13 6.24 3.08 11.45
CA LYS A 13 6.21 4.52 11.14
C LYS A 13 4.82 5.01 10.76
N GLY A 14 4.00 4.16 10.16
CA GLY A 14 2.64 4.50 9.74
C GLY A 14 1.60 4.48 10.86
N VAL A 15 1.96 4.20 12.12
CA VAL A 15 1.00 4.13 13.23
C VAL A 15 0.30 5.47 13.49
N SER A 16 0.98 6.59 13.26
CA SER A 16 0.42 7.94 13.47
C SER A 16 -0.42 8.44 12.29
N ILE A 17 -0.63 7.64 11.25
CA ILE A 17 -1.42 8.04 10.08
C ILE A 17 -2.90 7.90 10.41
N ASP A 18 -3.65 8.99 10.25
CA ASP A 18 -5.10 9.01 10.43
C ASP A 18 -5.81 8.17 9.34
N THR A 19 -6.29 7.00 9.73
CA THR A 19 -7.00 6.05 8.85
C THR A 19 -8.40 6.51 8.46
N SER A 20 -8.98 7.51 9.13
CA SER A 20 -10.29 8.05 8.75
C SER A 20 -10.19 8.92 7.49
N ARG A 21 -9.01 9.49 7.24
CA ARG A 21 -8.75 10.42 6.11
C ARG A 21 -7.90 9.80 5.01
N HIS A 22 -7.19 8.71 5.28
CA HIS A 22 -6.19 8.15 4.40
C HIS A 22 -6.32 6.63 4.27
N MET A 23 -6.08 6.13 3.06
CA MET A 23 -6.00 4.69 2.80
C MET A 23 -4.60 4.19 3.15
N ILE A 24 -4.53 3.08 3.90
CA ILE A 24 -3.27 2.41 4.24
C ILE A 24 -3.28 0.99 3.66
N ILE A 25 -2.28 0.67 2.86
CA ILE A 25 -2.04 -0.67 2.32
C ILE A 25 -0.81 -1.22 3.02
N LYS A 26 -1.00 -2.27 3.83
CA LYS A 26 0.10 -2.97 4.53
C LYS A 26 0.34 -4.32 3.86
N SER A 27 1.60 -4.68 3.69
CA SER A 27 2.01 -6.05 3.33
C SER A 27 3.45 -6.34 3.78
N ALA A 28 3.89 -7.59 3.60
CA ALA A 28 5.29 -7.94 3.85
C ALA A 28 6.23 -7.15 2.93
N HIS A 29 7.51 -7.07 3.29
CA HIS A 29 8.50 -6.38 2.47
C HIS A 29 8.79 -7.18 1.18
N PRO A 30 9.03 -6.52 0.02
CA PRO A 30 9.34 -7.19 -1.25
C PRO A 30 10.67 -7.96 -1.26
N SER A 31 11.52 -7.79 -0.25
CA SER A 31 12.78 -8.54 -0.12
C SER A 31 12.51 -10.06 -0.18
N PRO A 32 13.39 -10.85 -0.83
CA PRO A 32 13.26 -12.31 -0.91
C PRO A 32 13.03 -12.99 0.45
N LEU A 33 13.60 -12.44 1.52
CA LEU A 33 13.47 -12.97 2.89
C LEU A 33 12.04 -12.99 3.43
N SER A 34 11.16 -12.13 2.91
CA SER A 34 9.80 -11.92 3.42
C SER A 34 8.71 -11.89 2.37
N ALA A 35 9.04 -11.87 1.08
CA ALA A 35 8.05 -11.66 0.03
C ALA A 35 6.94 -12.73 0.02
N TYR A 36 7.32 -13.98 0.26
CA TYR A 36 6.39 -15.12 0.36
C TYR A 36 5.46 -15.06 1.58
N ARG A 37 5.79 -14.24 2.60
CA ARG A 37 4.98 -14.07 3.82
C ARG A 37 3.83 -13.07 3.65
N GLY A 38 3.55 -12.62 2.42
CA GLY A 38 2.39 -11.79 2.11
C GLY A 38 2.66 -10.54 1.28
N PHE A 39 3.81 -10.41 0.63
CA PHE A 39 4.01 -9.40 -0.42
C PHE A 39 3.36 -9.88 -1.73
N TRP A 40 3.62 -11.13 -2.11
CA TRP A 40 2.96 -11.75 -3.27
C TRP A 40 1.44 -11.80 -3.05
N GLY A 41 0.69 -11.39 -4.07
CA GLY A 41 -0.77 -11.28 -3.97
C GLY A 41 -1.29 -10.05 -3.22
N SER A 42 -0.43 -9.22 -2.61
CA SER A 42 -0.88 -8.02 -1.87
C SER A 42 -1.48 -6.91 -2.75
N LYS A 43 -1.22 -6.98 -4.07
CA LYS A 43 -1.77 -6.11 -5.13
C LYS A 43 -1.76 -4.61 -4.76
N PRO A 44 -0.63 -4.04 -4.31
CA PRO A 44 -0.63 -2.69 -3.74
C PRO A 44 -0.97 -1.61 -4.79
N PHE A 45 -0.54 -1.79 -6.04
CA PHE A 45 -0.78 -0.84 -7.13
C PHE A 45 -2.24 -0.78 -7.56
N SER A 46 -2.87 -1.92 -7.87
CA SER A 46 -4.28 -1.94 -8.28
C SER A 46 -5.21 -1.56 -7.12
N ARG A 47 -4.89 -1.94 -5.87
CA ARG A 47 -5.64 -1.46 -4.70
C ARG A 47 -5.54 0.05 -4.52
N THR A 48 -4.38 0.65 -4.82
CA THR A 48 -4.19 2.09 -4.80
C THR A 48 -5.09 2.76 -5.83
N ASN A 49 -5.05 2.31 -7.08
CA ASN A 49 -5.87 2.87 -8.15
C ASN A 49 -7.37 2.67 -7.90
N ASN A 50 -7.79 1.50 -7.41
CA ASN A 50 -9.19 1.25 -7.03
C ASN A 50 -9.69 2.24 -5.97
N TYR A 51 -8.87 2.54 -4.96
CA TYR A 51 -9.21 3.54 -3.96
C TYR A 51 -9.23 4.96 -4.54
N LEU A 52 -8.24 5.33 -5.36
CA LEU A 52 -8.22 6.65 -6.00
C LEU A 52 -9.48 6.86 -6.83
N LYS A 53 -9.85 5.87 -7.64
CA LYS A 53 -11.07 5.86 -8.42
C LYS A 53 -12.32 5.99 -7.54
N SER A 54 -12.40 5.26 -6.42
CA SER A 54 -13.55 5.33 -5.51
C SER A 54 -13.73 6.69 -4.83
N VAL A 55 -12.66 7.50 -4.75
CA VAL A 55 -12.71 8.86 -4.20
C VAL A 55 -12.64 9.94 -5.29
N GLY A 56 -12.90 9.58 -6.55
CA GLY A 56 -12.95 10.52 -7.68
C GLY A 56 -11.61 11.14 -8.06
N LYS A 57 -10.50 10.46 -7.74
CA LYS A 57 -9.15 10.89 -8.11
C LYS A 57 -8.61 10.10 -9.29
N ASN A 58 -7.73 10.74 -10.06
CA ASN A 58 -7.03 10.10 -11.16
C ASN A 58 -6.19 8.92 -10.66
N GLU A 59 -6.20 7.85 -11.43
CA GLU A 59 -5.36 6.66 -11.21
C GLU A 59 -3.89 6.98 -11.52
N ILE A 60 -2.99 6.24 -10.91
CA ILE A 60 -1.54 6.36 -11.18
C ILE A 60 -1.19 5.42 -12.33
N GLU A 61 -0.48 5.94 -13.33
CA GLU A 61 0.13 5.13 -14.39
C GLU A 61 1.43 4.50 -13.86
N TRP A 62 1.40 3.19 -13.64
CA TRP A 62 2.50 2.45 -13.01
C TRP A 62 3.49 1.86 -14.01
N ARG A 63 3.17 1.89 -15.31
CA ARG A 63 4.05 1.37 -16.34
C ARG A 63 5.35 2.20 -16.38
N LEU A 64 6.48 1.49 -16.35
CA LEU A 64 7.82 2.04 -16.49
C LEU A 64 8.28 2.01 -17.95
#